data_AF-A0A9P7GBU8-F1
#
_entry.id   AF-A0A9P7GBU8-F1
#
_cell.length_a   1.000
_cell.length_b   1.000
_cell.length_c   1.000
_cell.angle_alpha   90.00
_cell.angle_beta   90.00
_cell.angle_gamma   90.00
#
_symmetry.space_group_name_H-M   'P 1'
#
loop_
_entity.id
_entity.type
_entity.pdbx_description
1 polymer ?
#
loop_
_entity_poly.entity_id
_entity_poly.type
_entity_poly.pdbx_seq_one_letter_code
_entity_poly.pdbx_strand_id
1 'polypeptide(L)'
;MGIVSNAALQNGGEVTGVIPYAMHIAGGERDKISTVHGTATASESDRAKMKTIIVDSMHERKVEMARLSGGFIGLPGGFGTYEEVFEVTTWTQLGIHRKPVVLLNVKSFFDPLRQLICNGINEGYINPSNEALILFVDGPASHDEHDTFNWGAAAIEAVENWESDGVKYLFDWTKRKDGTSSASLESV
;
A
#
# COMPACT_ATOMS: atom_id res chain seq x y z
N MET A 1 9.20 -7.69 -3.22
CA MET A 1 9.59 -6.57 -2.34
C MET A 1 11.03 -6.10 -2.58
N GLY A 2 12.07 -6.93 -2.36
CA GLY A 2 13.48 -6.47 -2.44
C GLY A 2 13.93 -5.83 -3.76
N ILE A 3 13.39 -6.26 -4.91
CA ILE A 3 13.74 -5.69 -6.23
C ILE A 3 13.34 -4.21 -6.31
N VAL A 4 12.11 -3.87 -5.92
CA VAL A 4 11.59 -2.48 -5.96
C VAL A 4 12.40 -1.60 -5.01
N SER A 5 12.63 -2.06 -3.78
CA SER A 5 13.43 -1.34 -2.79
C SER A 5 14.86 -1.07 -3.29
N ASN A 6 15.50 -2.06 -3.88
CA ASN A 6 16.87 -1.90 -4.38
C ASN A 6 16.92 -0.94 -5.58
N ALA A 7 15.97 -1.04 -6.51
CA ALA A 7 15.89 -0.14 -7.65
C ALA A 7 15.68 1.33 -7.20
N ALA A 8 14.84 1.57 -6.19
CA ALA A 8 14.65 2.90 -5.62
C ALA A 8 15.95 3.45 -5.01
N LEU A 9 16.65 2.66 -4.19
CA LEU A 9 17.92 3.06 -3.57
C LEU A 9 19.00 3.36 -4.62
N GLN A 10 19.13 2.52 -5.66
CA GLN A 10 20.09 2.71 -6.76
C GLN A 10 19.86 4.00 -7.54
N ASN A 11 18.62 4.47 -7.60
CA ASN A 11 18.26 5.74 -8.23
C ASN A 11 18.20 6.92 -7.22
N GLY A 12 18.79 6.74 -6.03
CA GLY A 12 18.90 7.78 -5.02
C GLY A 12 17.63 8.05 -4.22
N GLY A 13 16.59 7.23 -4.39
CA GLY A 13 15.38 7.26 -3.57
C GLY A 13 15.63 6.79 -2.14
N GLU A 14 14.66 7.05 -1.27
CA GLU A 14 14.65 6.59 0.12
C GLU A 14 13.71 5.41 0.29
N VAL A 15 14.09 4.46 1.14
CA VAL A 15 13.30 3.25 1.41
C VAL A 15 13.08 3.11 2.90
N THR A 16 11.81 3.05 3.30
CA THR A 16 11.42 2.66 4.66
C THR A 16 10.74 1.30 4.62
N GLY A 17 11.30 0.30 5.31
CA GLY A 17 10.68 -1.00 5.52
C GLY A 17 10.06 -1.09 6.91
N VAL A 18 8.83 -1.59 7.03
CA VAL A 18 8.18 -1.88 8.31
C VAL A 18 8.06 -3.39 8.48
N ILE A 19 8.65 -3.95 9.53
CA ILE A 19 8.80 -5.40 9.71
C ILE A 19 8.39 -5.79 11.13
N PRO A 20 7.52 -6.78 11.33
CA PRO A 20 7.23 -7.31 12.65
C PRO A 20 8.45 -8.05 13.22
N TYR A 21 8.69 -7.92 14.52
CA TYR A 21 9.81 -8.54 15.20
C TYR A 21 9.91 -10.06 14.96
N ALA A 22 8.77 -10.75 14.95
CA ALA A 22 8.70 -12.19 14.66
C ALA A 22 9.27 -12.55 13.28
N MET A 23 9.07 -11.72 12.26
CA MET A 23 9.60 -11.94 10.91
C MET A 23 11.08 -11.61 10.82
N HIS A 24 11.53 -10.57 11.52
CA HIS A 24 12.94 -10.18 11.58
C HIS A 24 13.80 -11.31 12.17
N ILE A 25 13.36 -11.93 13.27
CA ILE A 25 14.09 -13.07 13.88
C ILE A 25 14.07 -14.31 12.98
N ALA A 26 12.94 -14.59 12.31
CA ALA A 26 12.80 -15.74 11.43
C ALA A 26 13.67 -15.64 10.16
N GLY A 27 13.94 -14.42 9.68
CA GLY A 27 14.75 -14.14 8.49
C GLY A 27 16.27 -14.28 8.67
N GLY A 28 16.76 -14.67 9.85
CA GLY A 28 18.19 -14.93 10.09
C GLY A 28 19.03 -13.71 10.47
N GLU A 29 18.43 -12.52 10.65
CA GLU A 29 19.13 -11.29 11.03
C GLU A 29 19.25 -11.13 12.56
N ARG A 30 19.65 -12.19 13.28
CA ARG A 30 19.73 -12.17 14.76
C ARG A 30 20.82 -11.24 15.33
N ASP A 31 21.87 -10.97 14.57
CA ASP A 31 23.10 -10.33 15.08
C ASP A 31 23.18 -8.80 14.88
N LYS A 32 22.15 -8.16 14.29
CA LYS A 32 22.15 -6.69 14.05
C LYS A 32 21.32 -5.90 15.07
N ILE A 33 21.14 -6.40 16.29
CA ILE A 33 20.34 -5.73 17.33
C ILE A 33 21.24 -4.87 18.22
N SER A 34 21.05 -3.55 18.14
CA SER A 34 21.36 -2.62 19.24
C SER A 34 20.13 -1.87 19.77
N THR A 35 18.92 -2.12 19.26
CA THR A 35 17.70 -1.45 19.74
C THR A 35 16.50 -2.40 19.72
N VAL A 36 16.01 -2.77 20.89
CA VAL A 36 14.88 -3.70 21.09
C VAL A 36 13.53 -3.04 20.85
N HIS A 37 13.41 -1.72 20.85
CA HIS A 37 12.24 -0.97 20.37
C HIS A 37 12.74 0.33 19.73
N GLY A 38 12.49 0.54 18.44
CA GLY A 38 12.92 1.77 17.76
C GLY A 38 13.17 1.61 16.28
N THR A 39 13.47 2.74 15.64
CA THR A 39 13.90 2.79 14.24
C THR A 39 15.32 2.26 14.14
N ALA A 40 15.50 1.10 13.50
CA ALA A 40 16.82 0.61 13.14
C ALA A 40 17.23 1.25 11.81
N THR A 41 18.21 2.16 11.85
CA THR A 41 18.90 2.62 10.64
C THR A 41 20.01 1.62 10.36
N ALA A 42 19.94 0.93 9.22
CA ALA A 42 21.01 0.04 8.79
C ALA A 42 22.28 0.87 8.55
N SER A 43 23.23 0.82 9.48
CA SER A 43 24.56 1.42 9.34
C SER A 43 25.45 0.47 8.54
N GLU A 44 25.26 0.42 7.23
CA GLU A 44 26.29 0.01 6.27
C GLU A 44 26.47 1.19 5.31
N SER A 45 27.72 1.56 5.05
CA SER A 45 28.15 2.80 4.37
C SER A 45 27.54 3.05 2.98
N ASP A 46 26.86 2.06 2.40
CA ASP A 46 26.20 2.14 1.09
C ASP A 46 24.66 2.22 1.16
N ARG A 47 24.06 2.17 2.37
CA ARG A 47 22.60 2.14 2.59
C ARG A 47 22.06 3.26 3.47
N ALA A 48 22.72 4.41 3.51
CA ALA A 48 22.31 5.55 4.34
C ALA A 48 20.85 6.02 4.13
N LYS A 49 20.24 5.71 2.97
CA LYS A 49 18.85 6.03 2.62
C LYS A 49 17.84 4.91 2.89
N MET A 50 18.25 3.85 3.57
CA MET A 50 17.37 2.75 3.98
C MET A 50 17.11 2.81 5.49
N LYS A 51 15.83 2.85 5.87
CA LYS A 51 15.37 2.80 7.25
C LYS A 51 14.51 1.55 7.46
N THR A 52 14.66 0.90 8.60
CA THR A 52 13.77 -0.19 9.01
C THR A 52 13.09 0.16 10.32
N ILE A 53 11.77 0.02 10.36
CA ILE A 53 10.94 0.19 11.54
C ILE A 53 10.52 -1.21 11.99
N ILE A 54 10.95 -1.59 13.19
CA ILE A 54 10.55 -2.86 13.80
C ILE A 54 9.34 -2.59 14.69
N VAL A 55 8.30 -3.41 14.53
CA VAL A 55 7.05 -3.33 15.30
C VAL A 55 6.74 -4.68 15.95
N ASP A 56 5.82 -4.71 16.91
CA ASP A 56 5.58 -5.92 17.69
C ASP A 56 4.55 -6.86 17.03
N SER A 57 3.71 -6.33 16.14
CA SER A 57 2.61 -7.08 15.54
C SER A 57 2.38 -6.77 14.05
N MET A 58 1.66 -7.67 13.37
CA MET A 58 1.19 -7.43 12.00
C MET A 58 0.20 -6.27 11.90
N HIS A 59 -0.58 -6.03 12.96
CA HIS A 59 -1.53 -4.92 13.01
C HIS A 59 -0.80 -3.58 13.05
N GLU A 60 0.16 -3.42 13.96
CA GLU A 60 1.02 -2.23 14.01
C GLU A 60 1.80 -2.02 12.71
N ARG A 61 2.27 -3.11 12.09
CA ARG A 61 2.95 -3.05 10.79
C ARG A 61 2.06 -2.41 9.73
N LYS A 62 0.81 -2.87 9.60
CA LYS A 62 -0.14 -2.33 8.62
C LYS A 62 -0.50 -0.88 8.92
N VAL A 63 -0.75 -0.54 10.18
CA VAL A 63 -1.05 0.83 10.61
C VAL A 63 0.11 1.78 10.30
N GLU A 64 1.34 1.41 10.69
CA GLU A 64 2.52 2.26 10.44
C GLU A 64 2.81 2.40 8.94
N MET A 65 2.65 1.32 8.15
CA MET A 65 2.76 1.41 6.68
C MET A 65 1.72 2.38 6.10
N ALA A 66 0.47 2.32 6.55
CA ALA A 66 -0.57 3.21 6.06
C ALA A 66 -0.35 4.66 6.50
N ARG A 67 0.14 4.89 7.72
CA ARG A 67 0.47 6.22 8.23
C ARG A 67 1.55 6.90 7.39
N LEU A 68 2.61 6.16 7.03
CA LEU A 68 3.74 6.67 6.26
C LEU A 68 3.46 6.81 4.76
N SER A 69 2.46 6.11 4.23
CA SER A 69 2.16 6.08 2.80
C SER A 69 1.33 7.28 2.34
N GLY A 70 1.62 7.82 1.15
CA GLY A 70 0.73 8.73 0.43
C GLY A 70 -0.29 8.01 -0.47
N GLY A 71 0.00 6.75 -0.79
CA GLY A 71 -0.81 5.86 -1.63
C GLY A 71 -0.27 4.44 -1.57
N PHE A 72 -1.03 3.48 -2.06
CA PHE A 72 -0.71 2.06 -2.00
C PHE A 72 -0.58 1.49 -3.41
N ILE A 73 0.51 0.77 -3.69
CA ILE A 73 0.74 0.11 -4.98
C ILE A 73 0.93 -1.39 -4.74
N GLY A 74 0.00 -2.19 -5.25
CA GLY A 74 0.08 -3.65 -5.25
C GLY A 74 0.65 -4.19 -6.55
N LEU A 75 1.68 -5.02 -6.43
CA LEU A 75 2.23 -5.82 -7.53
C LEU A 75 1.66 -7.24 -7.47
N PRO A 76 1.73 -8.04 -8.55
CA PRO A 76 1.34 -9.45 -8.51
C PRO A 76 1.93 -10.19 -7.31
N GLY A 77 1.06 -10.86 -6.55
CA GLY A 77 1.39 -11.42 -5.25
C GLY A 77 0.39 -12.48 -4.79
N GLY A 78 0.66 -13.07 -3.63
CA GLY A 78 -0.19 -14.10 -3.02
C GLY A 78 -1.21 -13.54 -2.03
N PHE A 79 -1.69 -14.40 -1.13
CA PHE A 79 -2.69 -14.05 -0.12
C PHE A 79 -2.34 -12.82 0.73
N GLY A 80 -1.06 -12.65 1.09
CA GLY A 80 -0.63 -11.47 1.85
C GLY A 80 -0.91 -10.15 1.11
N THR A 81 -0.65 -10.11 -0.20
CA THR A 81 -0.94 -8.92 -1.00
C THR A 81 -2.43 -8.67 -1.13
N TYR A 82 -3.23 -9.72 -1.34
CA TYR A 82 -4.69 -9.56 -1.38
C TYR A 82 -5.24 -9.03 -0.05
N GLU A 83 -4.79 -9.58 1.07
CA GLU A 83 -5.20 -9.13 2.41
C GLU A 83 -4.87 -7.66 2.65
N GLU A 84 -3.63 -7.24 2.37
CA GLU A 84 -3.19 -5.87 2.55
C GLU A 84 -3.97 -4.90 1.64
N VAL A 85 -4.22 -5.27 0.38
CA VAL A 85 -4.98 -4.46 -0.58
C VAL A 85 -6.43 -4.27 -0.14
N PHE A 86 -7.12 -5.34 0.25
CA PHE A 86 -8.50 -5.24 0.70
C PHE A 86 -8.64 -4.48 2.02
N GLU A 87 -7.67 -4.60 2.93
CA GLU A 87 -7.62 -3.84 4.18
C GLU A 87 -7.59 -2.33 3.88
N VAL A 88 -6.61 -1.86 3.12
CA VAL A 88 -6.47 -0.41 2.83
C VAL A 88 -7.61 0.12 1.97
N THR A 89 -8.17 -0.70 1.07
CA THR A 89 -9.38 -0.36 0.31
C THR A 89 -10.57 -0.16 1.26
N THR A 90 -10.73 -1.06 2.23
CA THR A 90 -11.79 -0.96 3.24
C THR A 90 -11.61 0.27 4.12
N TRP A 91 -10.38 0.63 4.48
CA TRP A 91 -10.09 1.85 5.22
C TRP A 91 -10.46 3.10 4.43
N THR A 92 -10.21 3.14 3.12
CA THR A 92 -10.73 4.21 2.26
C THR A 92 -12.25 4.22 2.22
N GLN A 93 -12.91 3.07 2.04
CA GLN A 93 -14.38 2.98 2.06
C GLN A 93 -15.00 3.48 3.38
N LEU A 94 -14.36 3.17 4.51
CA LEU A 94 -14.80 3.61 5.83
C LEU A 94 -14.52 5.09 6.07
N GLY A 95 -13.72 5.76 5.24
CA GLY A 95 -13.30 7.15 5.42
C GLY A 95 -12.18 7.34 6.44
N ILE A 96 -11.48 6.28 6.81
CA ILE A 96 -10.33 6.32 7.73
C ILE A 96 -9.18 7.11 7.11
N HIS A 97 -8.95 6.91 5.81
CA HIS A 97 -8.02 7.72 5.02
C HIS A 97 -8.56 7.97 3.61
N ARG A 98 -7.91 8.86 2.87
CA ARG A 98 -8.23 9.19 1.48
C ARG A 98 -6.97 9.05 0.62
N LYS A 99 -6.56 7.81 0.40
CA LYS A 99 -5.31 7.47 -0.29
C LYS A 99 -5.62 6.50 -1.43
N PRO A 100 -5.00 6.67 -2.61
CA PRO A 100 -5.24 5.78 -3.74
C PRO A 100 -4.72 4.38 -3.46
N VAL A 101 -5.43 3.38 -3.98
CA VAL A 101 -4.98 1.99 -4.03
C VAL A 101 -4.86 1.58 -5.49
N VAL A 102 -3.64 1.31 -5.94
CA VAL A 102 -3.31 1.02 -7.33
C VAL A 102 -2.80 -0.42 -7.43
N LEU A 103 -3.32 -1.18 -8.39
CA LEU A 103 -2.84 -2.53 -8.72
C LEU A 103 -2.23 -2.54 -10.12
N LEU A 104 -0.97 -2.96 -10.20
CA LEU A 104 -0.28 -3.12 -11.48
C LEU A 104 -0.68 -4.46 -12.09
N ASN A 105 -1.52 -4.41 -13.12
CA ASN A 105 -2.11 -5.58 -13.76
C ASN A 105 -1.16 -6.19 -14.81
N VAL A 106 0.02 -6.58 -14.35
CA VAL A 106 1.06 -7.16 -15.19
C VAL A 106 0.54 -8.48 -15.80
N LYS A 107 0.53 -8.55 -17.14
CA LYS A 107 0.07 -9.71 -17.92
C LYS A 107 -1.32 -10.19 -17.47
N SER A 108 -2.24 -9.25 -17.22
CA SER A 108 -3.63 -9.54 -16.81
C SER A 108 -3.76 -10.33 -15.50
N PHE A 109 -2.75 -10.30 -14.63
CA PHE A 109 -2.74 -11.08 -13.38
C PHE A 109 -3.94 -10.81 -12.47
N PHE A 110 -4.40 -9.57 -12.39
CA PHE A 110 -5.50 -9.12 -11.54
C PHE A 110 -6.87 -9.08 -12.26
N ASP A 111 -6.98 -9.53 -13.52
CA ASP A 111 -8.28 -9.62 -14.21
C ASP A 111 -9.32 -10.44 -13.41
N PRO A 112 -8.96 -11.59 -12.79
CA PRO A 112 -9.90 -12.33 -11.94
C PRO A 112 -10.37 -11.53 -10.73
N LEU A 113 -9.50 -10.70 -10.14
CA LEU A 113 -9.85 -9.83 -9.03
C LEU A 113 -10.78 -8.69 -9.49
N ARG A 114 -10.49 -8.09 -10.63
CA ARG A 114 -11.38 -7.07 -11.25
C ARG A 114 -12.78 -7.65 -11.46
N GLN A 115 -12.86 -8.87 -12.00
CA GLN A 115 -14.14 -9.56 -12.19
C GLN A 115 -14.86 -9.86 -10.86
N LEU A 116 -14.12 -10.24 -9.80
CA LEU A 116 -14.68 -10.43 -8.47
C LEU A 116 -15.34 -9.16 -7.94
N ILE A 117 -14.69 -8.00 -8.13
CA ILE A 117 -15.24 -6.69 -7.72
C ILE A 117 -16.49 -6.36 -8.54
N CYS A 118 -16.45 -6.51 -9.87
CA CYS A 118 -17.62 -6.29 -10.72
C CYS A 118 -18.80 -7.19 -10.31
N ASN A 119 -18.55 -8.46 -10.00
CA ASN A 119 -19.59 -9.37 -9.50
C ASN A 119 -20.15 -8.89 -8.15
N GLY A 120 -19.31 -8.45 -7.23
CA GLY A 120 -19.74 -7.88 -5.95
C GLY A 120 -20.62 -6.64 -6.12
N ILE A 121 -20.34 -5.81 -7.13
CA ILE A 121 -21.18 -4.65 -7.48
C ILE A 121 -22.53 -5.11 -8.05
N ASN A 122 -22.52 -6.02 -9.03
CA ASN A 122 -23.72 -6.52 -9.69
C ASN A 122 -24.69 -7.20 -8.72
N GLU A 123 -24.16 -7.94 -7.74
CA GLU A 123 -24.94 -8.61 -6.69
C GLU A 123 -25.28 -7.67 -5.51
N GLY A 124 -24.84 -6.40 -5.55
CA GLY A 124 -25.19 -5.38 -4.54
C GLY A 124 -24.40 -5.46 -3.23
N TYR A 125 -23.33 -6.26 -3.17
CA TYR A 125 -22.43 -6.32 -2.00
C TYR A 125 -21.44 -5.15 -1.95
N ILE A 126 -21.06 -4.60 -3.11
CA ILE A 126 -20.17 -3.45 -3.24
C ILE A 126 -20.99 -2.30 -3.84
N ASN A 127 -20.90 -1.10 -3.24
CA ASN A 127 -21.54 0.06 -3.82
C ASN A 127 -20.86 0.43 -5.15
N PRO A 128 -21.59 0.71 -6.25
CA PRO A 128 -20.99 1.15 -7.50
C PRO A 128 -20.04 2.36 -7.36
N SER A 129 -20.31 3.28 -6.42
CA SER A 129 -19.41 4.42 -6.14
C SER A 129 -18.02 4.00 -5.63
N ASN A 130 -17.87 2.75 -5.20
CA ASN A 130 -16.64 2.22 -4.64
C ASN A 130 -15.84 1.41 -5.66
N GLU A 131 -16.30 1.28 -6.90
CA GLU A 131 -15.56 0.61 -7.98
C GLU A 131 -14.18 1.24 -8.17
N ALA A 132 -14.12 2.57 -8.13
CA ALA A 132 -12.90 3.36 -8.30
C ALA A 132 -11.99 3.42 -7.06
N LEU A 133 -12.30 2.66 -5.99
CA LEU A 133 -11.40 2.59 -4.82
C LEU A 133 -10.12 1.82 -5.13
N ILE A 134 -10.17 0.87 -6.07
CA ILE A 134 -9.01 0.14 -6.57
C ILE A 134 -8.82 0.51 -8.04
N LEU A 135 -7.72 1.19 -8.34
CA LEU A 135 -7.32 1.51 -9.70
C LEU A 135 -6.48 0.38 -10.26
N PHE A 136 -6.84 -0.12 -11.43
CA PHE A 136 -6.01 -1.08 -12.16
C PHE A 136 -5.21 -0.36 -13.24
N VAL A 137 -3.90 -0.56 -13.24
CA VAL A 137 -3.00 -0.09 -14.30
C VAL A 137 -2.70 -1.26 -15.22
N ASP A 138 -3.25 -1.20 -16.42
CA ASP A 138 -3.02 -2.20 -17.45
C ASP A 138 -1.72 -1.93 -18.22
N GLY A 139 -1.07 -3.02 -18.62
CA GLY A 139 0.14 -2.98 -19.42
C GLY A 139 -0.16 -2.98 -20.92
N PRO A 140 0.89 -3.03 -21.76
CA PRO A 140 0.71 -3.21 -23.20
C PRO A 140 0.00 -4.53 -23.50
N ALA A 141 -0.71 -4.60 -24.64
CA ALA A 141 -1.46 -5.80 -25.02
C ALA A 141 -0.54 -7.01 -25.31
N SER A 142 0.67 -6.75 -25.80
CA SER A 142 1.67 -7.79 -26.07
C SER A 142 2.47 -8.10 -24.80
N HIS A 143 2.49 -9.37 -24.39
CA HIS A 143 3.24 -9.83 -23.22
C HIS A 143 4.74 -9.54 -23.26
N ASP A 144 5.33 -9.49 -24.46
CA ASP A 144 6.76 -9.24 -24.66
C ASP A 144 7.12 -7.76 -24.41
N GLU A 145 6.15 -6.86 -24.53
CA GLU A 145 6.38 -5.43 -24.30
C GLU A 145 6.41 -5.07 -22.81
N HIS A 146 5.87 -5.93 -21.94
CA HIS A 146 5.81 -5.70 -20.48
C HIS A 146 7.18 -5.48 -19.84
N ASP A 147 8.23 -6.13 -20.37
CA ASP A 147 9.58 -6.09 -19.79
C ASP A 147 10.25 -4.72 -20.01
N THR A 148 9.80 -3.98 -21.03
CA THR A 148 10.29 -2.62 -21.34
C THR A 148 9.31 -1.52 -20.94
N PHE A 149 8.10 -1.90 -20.54
CA PHE A 149 7.09 -0.95 -20.11
C PHE A 149 7.48 -0.28 -18.79
N ASN A 150 7.36 1.04 -18.72
CA ASN A 150 7.71 1.80 -17.53
C ASN A 150 6.59 1.74 -16.49
N TRP A 151 6.50 0.61 -15.80
CA TRP A 151 5.54 0.37 -14.72
C TRP A 151 5.64 1.39 -13.58
N GLY A 152 6.84 1.91 -13.29
CA GLY A 152 7.04 2.92 -12.26
C GLY A 152 6.32 4.23 -12.61
N ALA A 153 6.53 4.74 -13.82
CA ALA A 153 5.85 5.95 -14.28
C ALA A 153 4.32 5.79 -14.32
N ALA A 154 3.84 4.67 -14.87
CA ALA A 154 2.41 4.39 -14.93
C ALA A 154 1.76 4.29 -13.53
N ALA A 155 2.47 3.73 -12.55
CA ALA A 155 2.00 3.66 -11.17
C ALA A 155 1.89 5.05 -10.52
N ILE A 156 2.90 5.91 -10.71
CA ILE A 156 2.91 7.27 -10.17
C ILE A 156 1.81 8.12 -10.83
N GLU A 157 1.67 8.04 -12.15
CA GLU A 157 0.60 8.73 -12.88
C GLU A 157 -0.79 8.33 -12.37
N ALA A 158 -1.02 7.04 -12.11
CA ALA A 158 -2.29 6.56 -11.54
C ALA A 158 -2.55 7.08 -10.12
N VAL A 159 -1.50 7.21 -9.31
CA VAL A 159 -1.59 7.79 -7.95
C VAL A 159 -1.89 9.30 -8.02
N GLU A 160 -1.21 10.03 -8.91
CA GLU A 160 -1.35 11.49 -9.05
C GLU A 160 -2.69 11.91 -9.64
N ASN A 161 -3.23 11.12 -10.57
CA ASN A 161 -4.52 11.38 -11.23
C ASN A 161 -5.72 10.81 -10.46
N TRP A 162 -5.50 10.20 -9.30
CA TRP A 162 -6.61 9.66 -8.52
C TRP A 162 -7.43 10.78 -7.89
N GLU A 163 -8.69 10.86 -8.29
CA GLU A 163 -9.67 11.76 -7.68
C GLU A 163 -10.57 10.98 -6.73
N SER A 164 -10.73 11.51 -5.51
CA SER A 164 -11.71 10.98 -4.55
C SER A 164 -13.15 11.43 -4.83
N ASP A 165 -13.35 12.24 -5.87
CA ASP A 165 -14.64 12.86 -6.15
C ASP A 165 -15.65 11.78 -6.58
N GLY A 166 -16.69 11.62 -5.76
CA GLY A 166 -17.70 10.58 -5.94
C GLY A 166 -17.52 9.34 -5.07
N VAL A 167 -16.39 9.18 -4.36
CA VAL A 167 -16.23 8.12 -3.36
C VAL A 167 -17.16 8.38 -2.18
N LYS A 168 -18.04 7.42 -1.89
CA LYS A 168 -18.94 7.50 -0.74
C LYS A 168 -18.26 6.92 0.50
N TYR A 169 -17.74 7.80 1.32
CA TYR A 169 -17.24 7.44 2.65
C TYR A 169 -18.39 7.07 3.59
N LEU A 170 -18.29 5.91 4.24
CA LEU A 170 -19.34 5.44 5.15
C LEU A 170 -19.40 6.24 6.45
N PHE A 171 -18.26 6.72 6.95
CA PHE A 171 -18.18 7.42 8.23
C PHE A 171 -17.31 8.67 8.15
N ASP A 172 -17.66 9.66 8.97
CA ASP A 172 -16.87 10.87 9.19
C ASP A 172 -16.14 10.75 10.53
N TRP A 173 -14.87 10.34 10.45
CA TRP A 173 -14.02 10.12 11.61
C TRP A 173 -13.46 11.41 12.22
N THR A 174 -13.69 12.57 11.61
CA THR A 174 -13.29 13.86 12.20
C THR A 174 -14.19 14.25 13.37
N LYS A 175 -15.42 13.71 13.42
CA LYS A 175 -16.39 14.00 14.48
C LYS A 175 -16.04 13.26 15.77
N ARG A 176 -15.78 14.04 16.82
CA ARG A 176 -15.53 13.52 18.17
C ARG A 176 -16.84 13.41 18.94
N LYS A 177 -16.84 12.55 19.98
CA LYS A 177 -18.01 12.32 20.85
C LYS A 177 -18.49 13.57 21.60
N ASP A 178 -17.61 14.55 21.80
CA ASP A 178 -17.90 15.83 22.45
C ASP A 178 -18.43 16.89 21.46
N GLY A 179 -18.63 16.53 20.19
CA GLY A 179 -19.11 17.44 19.15
C GLY A 179 -18.03 18.30 18.51
N THR A 180 -16.76 18.17 18.92
CA THR A 180 -15.63 18.85 18.27
C THR A 180 -15.21 18.11 16.99
N SER A 181 -14.61 18.83 16.04
CA SER A 181 -14.05 18.27 14.80
C SER A 181 -12.53 18.40 14.84
N SER A 182 -11.78 17.32 14.55
CA SER A 182 -10.34 17.41 14.35
C SER A 182 -10.01 17.73 12.89
N ALA A 183 -9.08 18.66 12.66
CA ALA A 183 -8.77 19.20 11.34
C ALA A 183 -8.13 18.20 10.35
N SER A 184 -7.61 17.05 10.80
CA SER A 184 -6.97 16.08 9.91
C SER A 184 -7.43 14.63 10.18
N LEU A 185 -7.61 13.89 9.09
CA LEU A 185 -7.78 12.42 9.09
C LEU A 185 -6.44 11.69 9.26
N GLU A 186 -5.32 12.41 9.25
CA GLU A 186 -3.95 11.86 9.26
C GLU A 186 -3.51 11.28 10.62
N SER A 187 -4.34 11.37 11.65
CA SER A 187 -4.04 10.88 13.01
C SER A 187 -4.61 9.50 13.32
N VAL A 188 -5.12 8.76 12.33
CA VAL A 188 -5.59 7.37 12.48
C VAL A 188 -4.65 6.43 11.75
#